data_AF-A0AAE3VGT3-F1
#
_entry.id   AF-A0AAE3VGT3-F1
#
_cell.length_a   1.000
_cell.length_b   1.000
_cell.length_c   1.000
_cell.angle_alpha   90.00
_cell.angle_beta   90.00
_cell.angle_gamma   90.00
#
_symmetry.space_group_name_H-M   'P 1'
#
loop_
_entity.id
_entity.type
_entity.pdbx_description
1 polymer ?
#
loop_
_entity_poly.entity_id
_entity_poly.type
_entity_poly.pdbx_seq_one_letter_code
_entity_poly.pdbx_strand_id
1 'polypeptide(L)'
;MIKLVNDAIDDIRRSVQNDLDKENAKYLKGKRYLPLRNQEDLNNAEKTELAELLVVSEELHAAWRIKELLRGIYELADDPDEARDMLTAWADICLSSASPELEKLGRTVQRHLDGICAYWSCGRISNAAMEGFNNKVRHMIAQAYGFHDYEYMKLKIYELPSMVLRKQLLRSCA
;
A
#
# COMPACT_ATOMS: atom_id res chain seq x y z
N MET A 1 0.92 5.09 -3.49
CA MET A 1 -0.43 4.73 -3.94
C MET A 1 -0.88 3.38 -3.42
N ILE A 2 -0.32 2.25 -3.89
CA ILE A 2 -0.76 0.90 -3.46
C ILE A 2 -0.79 0.71 -1.94
N LYS A 3 0.24 1.17 -1.22
CA LYS A 3 0.26 1.13 0.25
C LYS A 3 -0.94 1.84 0.89
N LEU A 4 -1.26 3.05 0.41
CA LEU A 4 -2.37 3.86 0.93
C LEU A 4 -3.72 3.14 0.75
N VAL A 5 -3.92 2.48 -0.40
CA VAL A 5 -5.11 1.67 -0.66
C VAL A 5 -5.16 0.44 0.25
N ASN A 6 -4.03 -0.24 0.45
CA ASN A 6 -3.95 -1.39 1.34
C ASN A 6 -4.25 -1.02 2.80
N ASP A 7 -3.78 0.13 3.26
CA ASP A 7 -4.08 0.64 4.59
C ASP A 7 -5.59 0.92 4.73
N ALA A 8 -6.21 1.58 3.74
CA ALA A 8 -7.67 1.81 3.70
C ALA A 8 -8.48 0.50 3.70
N ILE A 9 -8.06 -0.52 2.94
CA ILE A 9 -8.71 -1.85 2.94
C ILE A 9 -8.62 -2.51 4.32
N ASP A 10 -7.47 -2.41 5.01
CA ASP A 10 -7.35 -2.99 6.35
C ASP A 10 -8.24 -2.28 7.36
N ASP A 11 -8.43 -0.96 7.24
CA ASP A 11 -9.34 -0.18 8.08
C ASP A 11 -10.81 -0.54 7.81
N ILE A 12 -11.22 -0.64 6.53
CA ILE A 12 -12.57 -1.11 6.15
C ILE A 12 -12.80 -2.53 6.66
N ARG A 13 -11.84 -3.44 6.48
CA ARG A 13 -11.94 -4.82 6.98
C ARG A 13 -12.13 -4.86 8.50
N ARG A 14 -11.47 -3.97 9.25
CA ARG A 14 -11.66 -3.86 10.71
C ARG A 14 -13.06 -3.36 11.05
N SER A 15 -13.56 -2.35 10.35
CA SER A 15 -14.93 -1.84 10.56
C SER A 15 -15.96 -2.94 10.30
N VAL A 16 -15.90 -3.55 9.13
CA VAL A 16 -16.77 -4.67 8.72
C VAL A 16 -16.70 -5.82 9.73
N GLN A 17 -15.51 -6.17 10.21
CA GLN A 17 -15.36 -7.25 11.20
C GLN A 17 -16.05 -6.92 12.53
N ASN A 18 -16.13 -5.64 12.92
CA ASN A 18 -16.79 -5.23 14.16
C ASN A 18 -18.31 -5.16 14.01
N ASP A 19 -18.82 -4.90 12.80
CA ASP A 19 -20.25 -4.75 12.53
C ASP A 19 -20.95 -6.09 12.23
N LEU A 20 -20.19 -7.11 11.82
CA LEU A 20 -20.71 -8.46 11.55
C LEU A 20 -21.06 -9.24 12.82
N ASP A 21 -21.99 -10.18 12.69
CA ASP A 21 -22.29 -11.14 13.75
C ASP A 21 -21.08 -12.03 14.09
N LYS A 22 -21.12 -12.66 15.26
CA LYS A 22 -19.99 -13.44 15.78
C LYS A 22 -19.59 -14.62 14.89
N GLU A 23 -20.48 -15.16 14.06
CA GLU A 23 -20.13 -16.26 13.17
C GLU A 23 -19.42 -15.73 11.91
N ASN A 24 -19.96 -14.70 11.27
CA ASN A 24 -19.33 -14.07 10.11
C ASN A 24 -18.02 -13.35 10.46
N ALA A 25 -17.92 -12.72 11.63
CA ALA A 25 -16.69 -12.10 12.12
C ALA A 25 -15.56 -13.11 12.38
N LYS A 26 -15.89 -14.37 12.72
CA LYS A 26 -14.90 -15.46 12.79
C LYS A 26 -14.35 -15.81 11.42
N TYR A 27 -15.15 -15.69 10.36
CA TYR A 27 -14.72 -15.96 8.99
C TYR A 27 -13.63 -14.99 8.52
N LEU A 28 -13.70 -13.72 8.93
CA LEU A 28 -12.68 -12.71 8.65
C LEU A 28 -11.40 -12.88 9.48
N LYS A 29 -11.45 -13.66 10.57
CA LYS A 29 -10.32 -13.79 11.50
C LYS A 29 -9.18 -14.58 10.85
N GLY A 30 -7.98 -14.01 10.87
CA GLY A 30 -6.79 -14.61 10.27
C GLY A 30 -6.67 -14.40 8.76
N LYS A 31 -7.71 -13.88 8.09
CA LYS A 31 -7.77 -13.69 6.63
C LYS A 31 -7.35 -12.30 6.15
N ARG A 32 -6.63 -11.54 6.99
CA ARG A 32 -6.22 -10.15 6.73
C ARG A 32 -5.52 -9.97 5.37
N TYR A 33 -4.62 -10.89 5.02
CA TYR A 33 -3.74 -10.73 3.87
C TYR A 33 -4.39 -11.14 2.54
N LEU A 34 -5.49 -11.88 2.54
CA LEU A 34 -6.17 -12.33 1.33
C LEU A 34 -6.60 -11.15 0.43
N PRO A 35 -7.38 -10.16 0.90
CA PRO A 35 -7.77 -9.03 0.06
C PRO A 35 -6.60 -8.07 -0.27
N LEU A 36 -5.51 -8.14 0.50
CA LEU A 36 -4.32 -7.29 0.30
C LEU A 36 -3.37 -7.84 -0.77
N ARG A 37 -3.42 -9.14 -1.06
CA ARG A 37 -2.60 -9.76 -2.11
C ARG A 37 -3.15 -9.48 -3.50
N ASN A 38 -2.28 -9.59 -4.51
CA ASN A 38 -2.65 -9.46 -5.91
C ASN A 38 -3.41 -10.70 -6.37
N GLN A 39 -4.40 -10.53 -7.25
CA GLN A 39 -5.24 -11.64 -7.69
C GLN A 39 -4.47 -12.75 -8.42
N GLU A 40 -3.44 -12.38 -9.16
CA GLU A 40 -2.56 -13.31 -9.89
C GLU A 40 -1.62 -14.10 -8.97
N ASP A 41 -1.34 -13.59 -7.76
CA ASP A 41 -0.48 -14.25 -6.78
C ASP A 41 -1.24 -15.28 -5.93
N LEU A 42 -2.57 -15.35 -6.06
CA LEU A 42 -3.42 -16.26 -5.27
C LEU A 42 -3.52 -17.63 -5.95
N ASN A 43 -3.40 -18.69 -5.16
CA ASN A 43 -3.71 -20.04 -5.63
C ASN A 43 -5.23 -20.25 -5.76
N ASN A 44 -5.66 -21.35 -6.39
CA ASN A 44 -7.09 -21.60 -6.64
C ASN A 44 -7.92 -21.69 -5.34
N ALA A 45 -7.38 -22.25 -4.26
CA ALA A 45 -8.08 -22.31 -2.98
C ALA A 45 -8.23 -20.92 -2.35
N GLU A 46 -7.17 -20.11 -2.40
CA GLU A 46 -7.17 -18.72 -1.91
C GLU A 46 -8.11 -17.83 -2.72
N LYS A 47 -8.27 -18.07 -4.02
CA LYS A 47 -9.25 -17.36 -4.87
C LYS A 47 -10.68 -17.67 -4.46
N THR A 48 -10.99 -18.95 -4.20
CA THR A 48 -12.30 -19.35 -3.68
C THR A 48 -12.55 -18.72 -2.31
N GLU A 49 -11.57 -18.77 -1.42
CA GLU A 49 -11.66 -18.21 -0.09
C GLU A 49 -11.82 -16.69 -0.10
N LEU A 50 -11.13 -15.99 -1.01
CA LEU A 50 -11.32 -14.57 -1.25
C LEU A 50 -12.74 -14.31 -1.76
N ALA A 51 -13.22 -15.05 -2.75
CA ALA A 51 -14.58 -14.87 -3.28
C ALA A 51 -15.65 -15.00 -2.19
N GLU A 52 -15.52 -16.01 -1.32
CA GLU A 52 -16.40 -16.17 -0.15
C GLU A 52 -16.30 -15.00 0.81
N LEU A 53 -15.10 -14.49 1.07
CA LEU A 53 -14.88 -13.33 1.95
C LEU A 53 -15.56 -12.06 1.40
N LEU A 54 -15.50 -11.85 0.08
CA LEU A 54 -16.11 -10.71 -0.58
C LEU A 54 -17.64 -10.80 -0.61
N VAL A 55 -18.23 -11.99 -0.49
CA VAL A 55 -19.68 -12.16 -0.36
C VAL A 55 -20.18 -11.71 1.02
N VAL A 56 -19.35 -11.81 2.06
CA VAL A 56 -19.75 -11.44 3.43
C VAL A 56 -19.99 -9.93 3.58
N SER A 57 -19.31 -9.10 2.80
CA SER A 57 -19.45 -7.64 2.88
C SER A 57 -19.28 -6.97 1.53
N GLU A 58 -20.33 -6.26 1.11
CA GLU A 58 -20.34 -5.43 -0.09
C GLU A 58 -19.31 -4.30 -0.01
N GLU A 59 -19.12 -3.70 1.17
CA GLU A 59 -18.12 -2.64 1.38
C GLU A 59 -16.69 -3.16 1.17
N LEU A 60 -16.37 -4.34 1.74
CA LEU A 60 -15.06 -4.95 1.55
C LEU A 60 -14.82 -5.35 0.09
N HIS A 61 -15.87 -5.81 -0.60
CA HIS A 61 -15.82 -6.10 -2.04
C HIS A 61 -15.59 -4.85 -2.88
N ALA A 62 -16.30 -3.77 -2.61
CA ALA A 62 -16.10 -2.49 -3.29
C ALA A 62 -14.66 -2.00 -3.12
N ALA A 63 -14.12 -2.06 -1.90
CA ALA A 63 -12.75 -1.67 -1.60
C ALA A 63 -11.71 -2.52 -2.35
N TRP A 64 -11.90 -3.85 -2.36
CA TRP A 64 -11.03 -4.76 -3.12
C TRP A 64 -11.08 -4.46 -4.62
N ARG A 65 -12.26 -4.22 -5.18
CA ARG A 65 -12.42 -3.89 -6.61
C ARG A 65 -11.75 -2.57 -6.98
N ILE A 66 -11.87 -1.54 -6.14
CA ILE A 66 -11.19 -0.25 -6.32
C ILE A 66 -9.68 -0.43 -6.35
N LYS A 67 -9.12 -1.29 -5.50
CA LYS A 67 -7.69 -1.63 -5.53
C LYS A 67 -7.30 -2.28 -6.86
N GLU A 68 -8.02 -3.29 -7.32
CA GLU A 68 -7.66 -3.96 -8.59
C GLU A 68 -7.84 -3.02 -9.79
N LEU A 69 -8.84 -2.12 -9.78
CA LEU A 69 -8.95 -1.05 -10.78
C LEU A 69 -7.71 -0.15 -10.78
N LEU A 70 -7.24 0.28 -9.61
CA LEU A 70 -6.02 1.10 -9.51
C LEU A 70 -4.82 0.37 -10.12
N ARG A 71 -4.68 -0.92 -9.83
CA ARG A 71 -3.60 -1.74 -10.40
C ARG A 71 -3.68 -1.79 -11.92
N GLY A 72 -4.87 -2.00 -12.46
CA GLY A 72 -5.11 -1.96 -13.90
C GLY A 72 -4.66 -0.64 -14.53
N ILE A 73 -4.87 0.50 -13.87
CA ILE A 73 -4.39 1.80 -14.37
C ILE A 73 -2.86 1.85 -14.47
N TYR A 74 -2.15 1.34 -13.46
CA TYR A 74 -0.68 1.27 -13.48
C TYR A 74 -0.12 0.33 -14.55
N GLU A 75 -0.89 -0.70 -14.92
CA GLU A 75 -0.52 -1.66 -15.96
C GLU A 75 -0.87 -1.17 -17.37
N LEU A 76 -1.99 -0.43 -17.53
CA LEU A 76 -2.53 -0.03 -18.83
C LEU A 76 -2.05 1.34 -19.30
N ALA A 77 -1.96 2.33 -18.41
CA ALA A 77 -1.67 3.69 -18.82
C ALA A 77 -0.23 3.81 -19.34
N ASP A 78 -0.08 4.38 -20.54
CA ASP A 78 1.21 4.53 -21.21
C ASP A 78 1.85 5.90 -21.04
N ASP A 79 1.03 6.94 -20.90
CA ASP A 79 1.48 8.31 -20.76
C ASP A 79 0.79 9.05 -19.58
N PRO A 80 1.33 10.22 -19.17
CA PRO A 80 0.81 10.96 -18.01
C PRO A 80 -0.61 11.50 -18.18
N ASP A 81 -1.04 11.77 -19.40
CA ASP A 81 -2.36 12.34 -19.67
C ASP A 81 -3.43 11.24 -19.62
N GLU A 82 -3.15 10.07 -20.23
CA GLU A 82 -3.99 8.88 -20.07
C GLU A 82 -4.11 8.47 -18.59
N ALA A 83 -2.97 8.43 -17.88
CA ALA A 83 -2.97 8.13 -16.45
C ALA A 83 -3.79 9.15 -15.65
N ARG A 84 -3.73 10.44 -16.00
CA ARG A 84 -4.52 11.49 -15.34
C ARG A 84 -6.01 11.24 -15.52
N ASP A 85 -6.46 10.94 -16.73
CA ASP A 85 -7.88 10.71 -17.02
C ASP A 85 -8.39 9.48 -16.26
N MET A 86 -7.65 8.37 -16.32
CA MET A 86 -7.99 7.13 -15.62
C MET A 86 -8.00 7.32 -14.09
N LEU A 87 -7.00 8.00 -13.52
CA LEU A 87 -6.93 8.26 -12.09
C LEU A 87 -8.01 9.23 -11.61
N THR A 88 -8.42 10.18 -12.44
CA THR A 88 -9.53 11.09 -12.13
C THR A 88 -10.83 10.32 -12.04
N ALA A 89 -11.14 9.51 -13.06
CA ALA A 89 -12.33 8.65 -13.06
C ALA A 89 -12.31 7.66 -11.88
N TRP A 90 -11.14 7.09 -11.57
CA TRP A 90 -10.96 6.23 -10.42
C TRP A 90 -11.20 6.95 -9.09
N ALA A 91 -10.74 8.20 -8.96
CA ALA A 91 -10.98 8.99 -7.76
C ALA A 91 -12.47 9.33 -7.60
N ASP A 92 -13.17 9.61 -8.69
CA ASP A 92 -14.61 9.86 -8.68
C ASP A 92 -15.41 8.62 -8.26
N ILE A 93 -14.99 7.42 -8.68
CA ILE A 93 -15.54 6.14 -8.17
C ILE A 93 -15.34 6.04 -6.65
N CYS A 94 -14.14 6.37 -6.15
CA CYS A 94 -13.85 6.34 -4.72
C CYS A 94 -14.72 7.34 -3.93
N LEU A 95 -14.90 8.56 -4.45
CA LEU A 95 -15.74 9.59 -3.84
C LEU A 95 -17.22 9.26 -3.83
N SER A 96 -17.67 8.48 -4.83
CA SER A 96 -19.06 8.03 -4.94
C SER A 96 -19.35 6.79 -4.09
N SER A 97 -18.32 6.20 -3.47
CA SER A 97 -18.49 5.05 -2.60
C SER A 97 -19.08 5.46 -1.23
N ALA A 98 -19.84 4.56 -0.60
CA ALA A 98 -20.44 4.83 0.70
C ALA A 98 -19.45 4.69 1.88
N SER A 99 -18.17 4.39 1.62
CA SER A 99 -17.16 4.16 2.66
C SER A 99 -16.34 5.42 2.92
N PRO A 100 -16.29 5.93 4.17
CA PRO A 100 -15.50 7.11 4.51
C PRO A 100 -14.01 6.98 4.17
N GLU A 101 -13.45 5.77 4.30
CA GLU A 101 -12.04 5.53 4.01
C GLU A 101 -11.73 5.59 2.51
N LEU A 102 -12.66 5.11 1.68
CA LEU A 102 -12.55 5.22 0.21
C LEU A 102 -12.76 6.67 -0.25
N GLU A 103 -13.69 7.41 0.34
CA GLU A 103 -13.89 8.83 0.02
C GLU A 103 -12.60 9.63 0.32
N LYS A 104 -12.02 9.42 1.50
CA LYS A 104 -10.74 10.03 1.90
C LYS A 104 -9.61 9.66 0.92
N LEU A 105 -9.58 8.42 0.45
CA LEU A 105 -8.63 7.96 -0.55
C LEU A 105 -8.79 8.74 -1.87
N GLY A 106 -10.02 8.86 -2.39
CA GLY A 106 -10.35 9.62 -3.58
C GLY A 106 -9.92 11.09 -3.49
N ARG A 107 -10.25 11.76 -2.38
CA ARG A 107 -9.82 13.16 -2.11
C ARG A 107 -8.29 13.31 -2.08
N THR A 108 -7.60 12.33 -1.50
CA THR A 108 -6.14 12.33 -1.43
C THR A 108 -5.53 12.22 -2.82
N VAL A 109 -6.08 11.37 -3.68
CA VAL A 109 -5.61 11.21 -5.06
C VAL A 109 -5.87 12.44 -5.90
N GLN A 110 -7.06 13.04 -5.84
CA GLN A 110 -7.35 14.30 -6.55
C GLN A 110 -6.37 15.41 -6.14
N ARG A 111 -6.06 15.54 -4.85
CA ARG A 111 -5.12 16.55 -4.36
C ARG A 111 -3.69 16.36 -4.86
N HIS A 112 -3.26 15.11 -5.04
CA HIS A 112 -1.89 14.76 -5.38
C HIS A 112 -1.75 14.23 -6.82
N LEU A 113 -2.76 14.43 -7.66
CA LEU A 113 -2.87 13.83 -8.98
C LEU A 113 -1.63 14.11 -9.85
N ASP A 114 -1.19 15.37 -9.91
CA ASP A 114 -0.02 15.78 -10.69
C ASP A 114 1.25 15.02 -10.27
N GLY A 115 1.46 14.86 -8.96
CA GLY A 115 2.60 14.13 -8.41
C GLY A 115 2.51 12.63 -8.65
N ILE A 116 1.30 12.08 -8.75
CA ILE A 116 1.08 10.66 -9.07
C ILE A 116 1.35 10.43 -10.56
N CYS A 117 0.83 11.29 -11.45
CA CYS A 117 1.04 11.21 -12.90
C CYS A 117 2.52 11.35 -13.30
N ALA A 118 3.35 12.01 -12.48
CA ALA A 118 4.79 12.08 -12.69
C ALA A 118 5.47 10.70 -12.79
N TYR A 119 4.86 9.65 -12.23
CA TYR A 119 5.33 8.27 -12.39
C TYR A 119 5.48 7.87 -13.87
N TRP A 120 4.52 8.24 -14.72
CA TRP A 120 4.54 7.95 -16.15
C TRP A 120 5.49 8.88 -16.92
N SER A 121 5.70 10.11 -16.43
CA SER A 121 6.64 11.06 -17.04
C SER A 121 8.10 10.68 -16.81
N CYS A 122 8.41 10.05 -15.69
CA CYS A 122 9.79 9.75 -15.25
C CYS A 122 10.20 8.29 -15.51
N GLY A 123 9.61 7.62 -16.50
CA GLY A 123 10.00 6.25 -16.87
C GLY A 123 9.58 5.19 -15.86
N ARG A 124 8.44 5.37 -15.19
CA ARG A 124 7.83 4.38 -14.27
C ARG A 124 8.74 4.01 -13.07
N ILE A 125 9.60 4.94 -12.64
CA ILE A 125 10.47 4.77 -11.47
C ILE A 125 9.61 4.72 -10.21
N SER A 126 9.67 3.60 -9.49
CA SER A 126 8.93 3.44 -8.23
C SER A 126 9.69 4.05 -7.05
N ASN A 127 8.96 4.47 -6.02
CA ASN A 127 9.55 4.95 -4.76
C ASN A 127 10.22 3.83 -3.94
N ALA A 128 10.18 2.57 -4.38
CA ALA A 128 10.71 1.43 -3.62
C ALA A 128 12.21 1.59 -3.31
N ALA A 129 13.00 2.11 -4.25
CA ALA A 129 14.43 2.37 -4.04
C ALA A 129 14.65 3.46 -2.97
N MET A 130 13.87 4.55 -3.03
CA MET A 130 13.90 5.61 -2.01
C MET A 130 13.43 5.12 -0.65
N GLU A 131 12.38 4.31 -0.58
CA GLU A 131 11.91 3.70 0.68
C GLU A 131 12.98 2.78 1.28
N GLY A 132 13.65 1.97 0.45
CA GLY A 132 14.77 1.13 0.85
C GLY A 132 15.91 1.95 1.44
N PHE A 133 16.28 3.05 0.79
CA PHE A 133 17.30 3.97 1.29
C PHE A 133 16.88 4.64 2.60
N ASN A 134 15.64 5.14 2.69
CA ASN A 134 15.09 5.73 3.93
C ASN A 134 15.11 4.73 5.10
N ASN A 135 14.83 3.46 4.83
CA ASN A 135 14.94 2.39 5.83
C ASN A 135 16.40 2.18 6.29
N LYS A 136 17.37 2.21 5.38
CA LYS A 136 18.80 2.15 5.75
C LYS A 136 19.21 3.33 6.64
N VAL A 137 18.80 4.54 6.29
CA VAL A 137 19.05 5.74 7.10
C VAL A 137 18.44 5.60 8.50
N ARG A 138 17.17 5.19 8.60
CA ARG A 138 16.52 4.95 9.90
C ARG A 138 17.23 3.89 10.72
N HIS A 139 17.64 2.79 10.10
CA HIS A 139 18.38 1.73 10.77
C HIS A 139 19.73 2.24 11.30
N MET A 140 20.47 3.00 10.49
CA MET A 140 21.73 3.62 10.90
C MET A 140 21.54 4.56 12.10
N ILE A 141 20.53 5.42 12.08
CA ILE A 141 20.21 6.32 13.21
C ILE A 141 19.87 5.52 14.46
N ALA A 142 19.08 4.45 14.32
CA ALA A 142 18.72 3.58 15.44
C ALA A 142 19.93 2.84 16.03
N GLN A 143 20.85 2.35 15.18
CA GLN A 143 22.10 1.72 15.63
C GLN A 143 23.03 2.69 16.36
N ALA A 144 23.02 3.97 15.97
CA ALA A 144 23.81 5.02 16.62
C ALA A 144 23.18 5.56 17.91
N TYR A 145 21.95 5.14 18.26
CA TYR A 145 21.15 5.76 19.32
C TYR A 145 20.95 7.28 19.13
N GLY A 146 20.86 7.71 17.87
CA GLY A 146 20.80 9.12 17.48
C GLY A 146 22.17 9.77 17.28
N PHE A 147 22.22 10.75 16.38
CA PHE A 147 23.42 11.55 16.15
C PHE A 147 23.27 12.92 16.81
N HIS A 148 24.30 13.36 17.53
CA HIS A 148 24.33 14.68 18.15
C HIS A 148 24.83 15.76 17.17
N ASP A 149 25.63 15.35 16.17
CA ASP A 149 26.17 16.22 15.13
C ASP A 149 25.51 15.89 13.78
N TYR A 150 24.88 16.91 13.20
CA TYR A 150 24.17 16.82 11.93
C TYR A 150 25.11 16.65 10.73
N GLU A 151 26.27 17.29 10.74
CA GLU A 151 27.26 17.17 9.65
C GLU A 151 27.87 15.77 9.64
N TYR A 152 28.15 15.22 10.82
CA TYR A 152 28.59 13.82 10.92
C TYR A 152 27.52 12.84 10.42
N MET A 153 26.25 13.08 10.76
CA MET A 153 25.13 12.27 10.25
C MET A 153 25.06 12.33 8.71
N LYS A 154 25.19 13.51 8.10
CA LYS A 154 25.22 13.64 6.63
C LYS A 154 26.35 12.83 6.01
N LEU A 155 27.57 12.93 6.54
CA LEU A 155 28.72 12.16 6.05
C LEU A 155 28.44 10.65 6.10
N LYS A 156 27.81 10.18 7.17
CA LYS A 156 27.38 8.78 7.28
C LYS A 156 26.31 8.39 6.27
N ILE A 157 25.36 9.29 5.96
CA ILE A 157 24.36 9.05 4.90
C ILE A 157 25.03 8.92 3.52
N TYR A 158 26.04 9.74 3.20
CA TYR A 158 26.80 9.62 1.95
C TYR A 158 27.59 8.30 1.85
N GLU A 159 27.98 7.71 2.98
CA GLU A 159 28.71 6.43 3.05
C GLU A 159 27.77 5.20 2.89
N LEU A 160 26.46 5.34 3.14
CA LEU A 160 25.49 4.24 3.11
C LEU A 160 25.41 3.45 1.79
N PRO A 161 25.47 4.07 0.59
CA PRO A 161 25.43 3.33 -0.68
C PRO A 161 26.60 2.35 -0.83
N SER A 162 27.77 2.68 -0.27
CA SER A 162 28.97 1.83 -0.27
C SER A 162 29.02 0.83 0.89
N MET A 163 28.16 0.96 1.89
CA MET A 163 28.15 0.07 3.05
C MET A 163 27.34 -1.21 2.79
N VAL A 164 28.01 -2.36 2.90
CA VAL A 164 27.35 -3.66 3.01
C VAL A 164 26.80 -3.80 4.43
N LEU A 165 25.51 -3.51 4.62
CA LEU A 165 24.81 -3.77 5.88
C LEU A 165 24.76 -5.30 6.10
N ARG A 166 25.67 -5.84 6.92
CA ARG A 166 25.61 -7.23 7.34
C ARG A 166 24.45 -7.40 8.32
N LYS A 167 23.47 -8.24 7.95
CA LYS A 167 22.36 -8.71 8.79
C LYS A 167 22.86 -9.66 9.89
N GLN A 168 23.89 -9.28 10.65
CA GLN A 168 24.31 -10.04 11.83
C GLN A 168 23.79 -9.30 13.06
N LEU A 169 22.81 -9.91 13.74
CA LEU A 169 22.40 -9.74 15.16
C LEU A 169 20.87 -9.80 15.37
N LEU A 170 20.20 -10.81 14.81
CA LEU A 170 18.88 -11.27 15.30
C LEU A 170 18.79 -12.81 15.40
N ARG A 171 19.93 -13.48 15.64
CA ARG A 171 19.97 -14.95 15.91
C ARG A 171 20.86 -15.32 17.09
N SER A 172 21.00 -14.45 18.07
CA SER A 172 21.70 -14.76 19.32
C SER A 172 20.94 -14.13 20.49
N CYS A 173 19.75 -14.67 20.76
CA CYS A 173 19.04 -14.66 22.03
C CYS A 173 17.80 -15.54 21.83
N ALA A 174 18.00 -16.86 21.91
CA ALA A 174 17.01 -17.85 22.29
C ALA A 174 17.60 -18.60 23.49
#